data_AF-A0A9W7W4Y4-F1
#
_entry.id   AF-A0A9W7W4Y4-F1
#
_cell.length_a   1.000
_cell.length_b   1.000
_cell.length_c   1.000
_cell.angle_alpha   90.00
_cell.angle_beta   90.00
_cell.angle_gamma   90.00
#
_symmetry.space_group_name_H-M   'P 1'
#
loop_
_entity.id
_entity.type
_entity.pdbx_description
1 polymer ?
#
loop_
_entity_poly.entity_id
_entity_poly.type
_entity_poly.pdbx_seq_one_letter_code
_entity_poly.pdbx_strand_id
1 'polypeptide(L)'
;MASSRRGIGLAGLTNASISSDQYAKHGAALRNTHAEALSNQLSVFQAALHNFSLTHAKDIRSNPTFRAEFARMCNAIGVDPLAGSNVQRGGRGSGKDGSVWAKMLGSSVNDFYFELAVRVVEVCRETRAENGGMVALAEVQKRVTKGRKGIVGGGMDATEDDILRALESLEPLGGMFTVQTLGGSKFIRSVPKELNKDQSTVLEVIQVLGYVTVSMLRDNLGWERARSIAVIDDLVVDSLVWVDSQAEETEFWSPARKHRKLDSRRIDIAPRYILDHYENLPEITIFQHGEHNQASSTFDASGSSDIRPDHEEDAGLLAADGGPPESRAGAYYKRAFEHLFPDMPVPGEIGVGCCAQFAATAETIYRRPKEDYMRYRQWLPETNLDDHLSGRILEYSWQIIFGKDAVYCPDARTCYCDVYGLCDLPCEDDGACSSQYELPGSAVFPADWPQRDWEGEIRNVTELREIQEMDYRPKELRVN
;
A
#
# COMPACT_ATOMS: atom_id res chain seq x y z
N MET A 1 -91.69 5.11 18.17
CA MET A 1 -90.71 4.81 17.11
C MET A 1 -91.05 5.65 15.90
N ALA A 2 -90.23 6.64 15.54
CA ALA A 2 -90.43 7.43 14.32
C ALA A 2 -89.59 6.82 13.19
N SER A 3 -90.25 6.27 12.16
CA SER A 3 -89.56 5.60 11.05
C SER A 3 -88.88 6.62 10.14
N SER A 4 -87.55 6.52 10.02
CA SER A 4 -86.75 7.35 9.12
C SER A 4 -87.09 7.02 7.66
N ARG A 5 -87.89 7.87 7.02
CA ARG A 5 -88.17 7.80 5.59
C ARG A 5 -86.92 8.23 4.82
N ARG A 6 -86.09 7.26 4.41
CA ARG A 6 -85.01 7.49 3.44
C ARG A 6 -85.61 8.00 2.14
N GLY A 7 -85.31 9.25 1.78
CA GLY A 7 -85.75 9.85 0.52
C GLY A 7 -85.01 9.25 -0.67
N ILE A 8 -85.59 8.20 -1.27
CA ILE A 8 -85.10 7.59 -2.51
C ILE A 8 -85.72 8.37 -3.68
N GLY A 9 -84.96 9.32 -4.22
CA GLY A 9 -85.39 10.16 -5.35
C GLY A 9 -84.23 10.98 -5.90
N LEU A 10 -84.42 11.62 -7.05
CA LEU A 10 -83.38 12.38 -7.78
C LEU A 10 -82.62 13.40 -6.90
N ALA A 11 -83.29 14.04 -5.95
CA ALA A 11 -82.67 14.96 -5.00
C ALA A 11 -81.62 14.30 -4.06
N GLY A 12 -81.76 13.00 -3.79
CA GLY A 12 -80.77 12.22 -3.03
C GLY A 12 -79.51 11.93 -3.86
N LEU A 13 -79.65 11.69 -5.16
CA LEU A 13 -78.52 11.54 -6.09
C LEU A 13 -77.77 12.86 -6.28
N THR A 14 -78.47 13.99 -6.42
CA THR A 14 -77.81 15.30 -6.50
C THR A 14 -77.11 15.67 -5.18
N ASN A 15 -77.73 15.40 -4.02
CA ASN A 15 -77.08 15.65 -2.73
C ASN A 15 -75.85 14.74 -2.52
N ALA A 16 -75.92 13.47 -2.92
CA ALA A 16 -74.76 12.57 -2.91
C ALA A 16 -73.63 13.11 -3.81
N SER A 17 -73.94 13.50 -5.05
CA SER A 17 -72.97 14.11 -5.98
C SER A 17 -72.33 15.37 -5.42
N ILE A 18 -73.14 16.30 -4.88
CA ILE A 18 -72.66 17.56 -4.30
C ILE A 18 -71.78 17.30 -3.08
N SER A 19 -72.15 16.34 -2.21
CA SER A 19 -71.32 15.95 -1.08
C SER A 19 -69.99 15.32 -1.52
N SER A 20 -70.01 14.47 -2.56
CA SER A 20 -68.81 13.86 -3.14
C SER A 20 -67.85 14.93 -3.68
N ASP A 21 -68.35 15.91 -4.43
CA ASP A 21 -67.54 17.02 -4.93
C ASP A 21 -66.99 17.92 -3.80
N GLN A 22 -67.76 18.13 -2.74
CA GLN A 22 -67.30 18.88 -1.56
C GLN A 22 -66.19 18.12 -0.81
N TYR A 23 -66.35 16.81 -0.59
CA TYR A 23 -65.30 15.98 0.01
C TYR A 23 -64.06 15.88 -0.88
N ALA A 24 -64.22 15.79 -2.20
CA ALA A 24 -63.10 15.79 -3.15
C ALA A 24 -62.34 17.12 -3.14
N LYS A 25 -63.04 18.27 -3.12
CA LYS A 25 -62.43 19.60 -3.00
C LYS A 25 -61.73 19.79 -1.64
N HIS A 26 -62.35 19.36 -0.55
CA HIS A 26 -61.76 19.46 0.78
C HIS A 26 -60.52 18.55 0.93
N GLY A 27 -60.58 17.33 0.40
CA GLY A 27 -59.43 16.42 0.32
C GLY A 27 -58.31 16.96 -0.55
N ALA A 28 -58.62 17.59 -1.69
CA ALA A 28 -57.62 18.26 -2.53
C ALA A 28 -56.95 19.44 -1.79
N ALA A 29 -57.74 20.28 -1.09
CA ALA A 29 -57.21 21.37 -0.27
C ALA A 29 -56.30 20.85 0.85
N LEU A 30 -56.74 19.85 1.62
CA LEU A 30 -55.94 19.20 2.66
C LEU A 30 -54.60 18.69 2.13
N ARG A 31 -54.59 17.95 1.01
CA ARG A 31 -53.35 17.47 0.38
C ARG A 31 -52.42 18.61 -0.01
N ASN A 32 -52.95 19.71 -0.58
CA ASN A 32 -52.15 20.86 -0.96
C ASN A 32 -51.53 21.54 0.27
N THR A 33 -52.32 21.76 1.33
CA THR A 33 -51.80 22.32 2.60
C THR A 33 -50.77 21.40 3.25
N HIS A 34 -50.96 20.09 3.20
CA HIS A 34 -49.94 19.13 3.67
C HIS A 34 -48.67 19.15 2.81
N ALA A 35 -48.79 19.28 1.48
CA ALA A 35 -47.64 19.38 0.58
C ALA A 35 -46.85 20.69 0.79
N GLU A 36 -47.53 21.82 0.96
CA GLU A 36 -46.93 23.11 1.30
C GLU A 36 -46.24 23.06 2.68
N ALA A 37 -46.90 22.48 3.69
CA ALA A 37 -46.33 22.30 5.02
C ALA A 37 -45.07 21.41 4.98
N LEU A 38 -45.11 20.29 4.23
CA LEU A 38 -43.96 19.39 4.04
C LEU A 38 -42.83 20.09 3.29
N SER A 39 -43.12 20.87 2.25
CA SER A 39 -42.13 21.65 1.51
C SER A 39 -41.43 22.68 2.39
N ASN A 40 -42.19 23.37 3.25
CA ASN A 40 -41.66 24.33 4.21
C ASN A 40 -40.81 23.62 5.27
N GLN A 41 -41.28 22.52 5.85
CA GLN A 41 -40.54 21.72 6.83
C GLN A 41 -39.23 21.17 6.24
N LEU A 42 -39.26 20.68 5.00
CA LEU A 42 -38.07 20.31 4.26
C LEU A 42 -37.11 21.50 4.21
N SER A 43 -37.51 22.66 3.66
CA SER A 43 -36.63 23.85 3.52
C SER A 43 -35.96 24.29 4.84
N VAL A 44 -36.70 24.24 5.96
CA VAL A 44 -36.16 24.57 7.30
C VAL A 44 -35.12 23.55 7.73
N PHE A 45 -35.39 22.26 7.48
CA PHE A 45 -34.44 21.18 7.76
C PHE A 45 -33.20 21.27 6.86
N GLN A 46 -33.34 21.64 5.58
CA GLN A 46 -32.20 21.87 4.67
C GLN A 46 -31.25 22.94 5.23
N ALA A 47 -31.81 24.07 5.66
CA ALA A 47 -31.05 25.18 6.25
C ALA A 47 -30.39 24.80 7.58
N ALA A 48 -31.07 24.03 8.43
CA ALA A 48 -30.51 23.54 9.69
C ALA A 48 -29.35 22.55 9.47
N LEU A 49 -29.52 21.60 8.54
CA LEU A 49 -28.51 20.60 8.19
C LEU A 49 -27.27 21.23 7.52
N HIS A 50 -27.48 22.25 6.69
CA HIS A 50 -26.40 23.10 6.16
C HIS A 50 -25.64 23.81 7.28
N ASN A 51 -26.33 24.50 8.20
CA ASN A 51 -25.65 25.18 9.30
C ASN A 51 -24.85 24.17 10.17
N PHE A 52 -25.41 22.98 10.39
CA PHE A 52 -24.74 21.88 11.09
C PHE A 52 -23.47 21.39 10.37
N SER A 53 -23.51 21.26 9.03
CA SER A 53 -22.32 20.83 8.27
C SER A 53 -21.20 21.86 8.30
N LEU A 54 -21.52 23.15 8.35
CA LEU A 54 -20.54 24.22 8.55
C LEU A 54 -19.97 24.23 9.97
N THR A 55 -20.80 24.14 11.02
CA THR A 55 -20.32 24.19 12.41
C THR A 55 -19.49 22.96 12.79
N HIS A 56 -19.83 21.78 12.24
CA HIS A 56 -19.16 20.51 12.53
C HIS A 56 -18.24 20.03 11.41
N ALA A 57 -17.86 20.89 10.46
CA ALA A 57 -17.02 20.53 9.31
C ALA A 57 -15.72 19.80 9.68
N LYS A 58 -15.08 20.21 10.78
CA LYS A 58 -13.87 19.54 11.29
C LYS A 58 -14.18 18.14 11.81
N ASP A 59 -15.25 18.00 12.60
CA ASP A 59 -15.66 16.75 13.22
C ASP A 59 -16.07 15.71 12.15
N ILE A 60 -16.79 16.14 11.10
CA ILE A 60 -17.15 15.31 9.94
C ILE A 60 -15.91 14.81 9.19
N ARG A 61 -14.86 15.64 9.08
CA ARG A 61 -13.59 15.21 8.46
C ARG A 61 -12.81 14.24 9.33
N SER A 62 -12.69 14.51 10.63
CA SER A 62 -11.81 13.73 11.52
C SER A 62 -12.43 12.46 12.12
N ASN A 63 -13.76 12.30 12.09
CA ASN A 63 -14.43 11.16 12.73
C ASN A 63 -15.25 10.35 11.69
N PRO A 64 -14.81 9.13 11.31
CA PRO A 64 -15.49 8.32 10.30
C PRO A 64 -16.91 7.91 10.71
N THR A 65 -17.15 7.58 11.98
CA THR A 65 -18.47 7.20 12.50
C THR A 65 -19.46 8.37 12.40
N PHE A 66 -19.02 9.57 12.78
CA PHE A 66 -19.85 10.77 12.71
C PHE A 66 -20.15 11.19 11.27
N ARG A 67 -19.17 11.05 10.37
CA ARG A 67 -19.34 11.24 8.92
C ARG A 67 -20.38 10.29 8.33
N ALA A 68 -20.33 9.01 8.69
CA ALA A 68 -21.27 8.00 8.21
C ALA A 68 -22.72 8.30 8.66
N GLU A 69 -22.93 8.71 9.92
CA GLU A 69 -24.26 9.08 10.42
C GLU A 69 -24.79 10.38 9.78
N PHE A 70 -23.93 11.40 9.62
CA PHE A 70 -24.29 12.61 8.88
C PHE A 70 -24.70 12.30 7.43
N ALA A 71 -23.96 11.42 6.75
CA ALA A 71 -24.26 11.00 5.39
C ALA A 71 -25.56 10.17 5.29
N ARG A 72 -25.85 9.31 6.29
CA ARG A 72 -27.14 8.59 6.39
C ARG A 72 -28.32 9.56 6.51
N MET A 73 -28.19 10.60 7.33
CA MET A 73 -29.20 11.65 7.47
C MET A 73 -29.46 12.40 6.16
N CYS A 74 -28.40 12.71 5.39
CA CYS A 74 -28.53 13.33 4.07
C CYS A 74 -29.31 12.40 3.11
N ASN A 75 -28.85 11.15 2.97
CA ASN A 75 -29.46 10.17 2.06
C ASN A 75 -30.94 9.90 2.37
N ALA A 76 -31.34 9.87 3.66
CA ALA A 76 -32.73 9.65 4.08
C ALA A 76 -33.71 10.72 3.58
N ILE A 77 -33.22 11.90 3.20
CA ILE A 77 -34.02 13.06 2.74
C ILE A 77 -33.90 13.24 1.21
N GLY A 78 -33.12 12.38 0.53
CA GLY A 78 -32.80 12.53 -0.89
C GLY A 78 -31.76 13.62 -1.15
N VAL A 79 -30.90 13.89 -0.16
CA VAL A 79 -29.81 14.85 -0.25
C VAL A 79 -28.51 14.10 -0.51
N ASP A 80 -27.94 14.30 -1.69
CA ASP A 80 -26.61 13.79 -2.00
C ASP A 80 -25.55 14.78 -1.46
N PRO A 81 -24.70 14.37 -0.49
CA PRO A 81 -23.62 15.22 0.02
C PRO A 81 -22.47 15.43 -0.97
N LEU A 82 -22.36 14.62 -2.03
CA LEU A 82 -21.29 14.62 -3.05
C LEU A 82 -21.66 15.40 -4.32
N ALA A 83 -22.95 15.61 -4.58
CA ALA A 83 -23.42 16.22 -5.82
C ALA A 83 -22.85 17.63 -5.97
N GLY A 84 -21.83 17.78 -6.83
CA GLY A 84 -20.91 18.91 -6.85
C GLY A 84 -21.46 20.25 -7.37
N SER A 85 -20.70 21.31 -7.09
CA SER A 85 -21.13 22.71 -7.28
C SER A 85 -21.09 23.23 -8.73
N ASN A 86 -20.58 22.41 -9.65
CA ASN A 86 -20.38 22.73 -11.06
C ASN A 86 -21.42 22.08 -11.99
N VAL A 87 -22.70 22.42 -11.81
CA VAL A 87 -23.67 22.36 -12.92
C VAL A 87 -23.79 23.76 -13.52
N GLN A 88 -22.88 24.07 -14.47
CA GLN A 88 -22.92 25.33 -15.20
C GLN A 88 -24.01 25.25 -16.29
N ARG A 89 -24.86 26.30 -16.35
CA ARG A 89 -26.00 26.45 -17.27
C ARG A 89 -25.72 25.93 -18.70
N GLY A 90 -26.42 24.87 -19.13
CA GLY A 90 -26.37 24.43 -20.53
C GLY A 90 -27.14 23.15 -20.84
N GLY A 91 -28.48 23.20 -20.89
CA GLY A 91 -29.28 22.05 -21.33
C GLY A 91 -30.77 22.20 -21.01
N ARG A 92 -31.60 22.46 -22.04
CA ARG A 92 -33.06 22.57 -21.89
C ARG A 92 -33.72 21.20 -22.05
N GLY A 93 -33.62 20.34 -21.03
CA GLY A 93 -34.22 19.01 -21.07
C GLY A 93 -34.30 18.30 -19.71
N SER A 94 -35.54 18.02 -19.27
CA SER A 94 -35.90 17.01 -18.27
C SER A 94 -35.27 17.04 -16.87
N GLY A 95 -35.80 17.92 -16.00
CA GLY A 95 -36.43 17.46 -14.74
C GLY A 95 -35.63 16.61 -13.73
N LYS A 96 -34.33 16.84 -13.56
CA LYS A 96 -33.63 16.54 -12.29
C LYS A 96 -33.05 17.86 -11.78
N ASP A 97 -33.52 18.32 -10.63
CA ASP A 97 -33.04 19.56 -10.02
C ASP A 97 -31.55 19.45 -9.72
N GLY A 98 -30.76 20.31 -10.37
CA GLY A 98 -29.33 20.40 -10.14
C GLY A 98 -29.04 20.78 -8.69
N SER A 99 -28.07 20.10 -8.08
CA SER A 99 -27.75 20.15 -6.65
C SER A 99 -27.66 21.57 -6.08
N VAL A 100 -28.77 22.04 -5.50
CA VAL A 100 -28.82 23.20 -4.60
C VAL A 100 -27.92 22.95 -3.38
N TRP A 101 -27.86 21.68 -2.99
CA TRP A 101 -27.09 21.12 -1.88
C TRP A 101 -25.58 21.31 -2.02
N ALA A 102 -25.05 21.26 -3.24
CA ALA A 102 -23.64 21.51 -3.53
C ALA A 102 -23.12 22.86 -3.03
N LYS A 103 -24.00 23.87 -3.09
CA LYS A 103 -23.71 25.24 -2.65
C LYS A 103 -24.05 25.47 -1.18
N MET A 104 -24.84 24.57 -0.58
CA MET A 104 -25.15 24.62 0.83
C MET A 104 -24.14 23.82 1.66
N LEU A 105 -24.05 22.50 1.50
CA LEU A 105 -23.38 21.59 2.46
C LEU A 105 -21.88 21.84 2.74
N GLY A 106 -21.26 22.76 2.01
CA GLY A 106 -19.93 23.28 2.25
C GLY A 106 -18.92 22.69 1.27
N SER A 107 -17.88 23.48 0.96
CA SER A 107 -16.69 22.94 0.29
C SER A 107 -16.08 21.82 1.14
N SER A 108 -16.09 21.97 2.47
CA SER A 108 -15.29 21.17 3.38
C SER A 108 -15.53 19.65 3.32
N VAL A 109 -16.77 19.21 3.17
CA VAL A 109 -17.12 17.78 3.07
C VAL A 109 -16.81 17.24 1.68
N ASN A 110 -17.09 18.02 0.64
CA ASN A 110 -16.76 17.68 -0.74
C ASN A 110 -15.24 17.60 -0.97
N ASP A 111 -14.47 18.55 -0.43
CA ASP A 111 -13.01 18.56 -0.46
C ASP A 111 -12.45 17.23 0.05
N PHE A 112 -12.97 16.69 1.16
CA PHE A 112 -12.52 15.40 1.72
C PHE A 112 -12.75 14.24 0.73
N TYR A 113 -13.94 14.14 0.13
CA TYR A 113 -14.23 13.08 -0.82
C TYR A 113 -13.44 13.22 -2.12
N PHE A 114 -13.18 14.45 -2.60
CA PHE A 114 -12.33 14.67 -3.77
C PHE A 114 -10.85 14.37 -3.47
N GLU A 115 -10.33 14.75 -2.30
CA GLU A 115 -8.96 14.44 -1.86
C GLU A 115 -8.79 12.92 -1.71
N LEU A 116 -9.77 12.25 -1.09
CA LEU A 116 -9.84 10.79 -1.00
C LEU A 116 -9.94 10.13 -2.38
N ALA A 117 -10.73 10.66 -3.30
CA ALA A 117 -10.86 10.15 -4.66
C ALA A 117 -9.52 10.23 -5.42
N VAL A 118 -8.81 11.36 -5.33
CA VAL A 118 -7.45 11.52 -5.87
C VAL A 118 -6.51 10.48 -5.25
N ARG A 119 -6.54 10.28 -3.93
CA ARG A 119 -5.69 9.28 -3.25
C ARG A 119 -6.02 7.85 -3.67
N VAL A 120 -7.29 7.51 -3.92
CA VAL A 120 -7.71 6.21 -4.46
C VAL A 120 -7.21 6.01 -5.89
N VAL A 121 -7.27 7.04 -6.74
CA VAL A 121 -6.70 7.03 -8.10
C VAL A 121 -5.19 6.81 -8.07
N GLU A 122 -4.46 7.46 -7.16
CA GLU A 122 -3.02 7.25 -6.96
C GLU A 122 -2.72 5.80 -6.60
N VAL A 123 -3.39 5.23 -5.59
CA VAL A 123 -3.18 3.84 -5.16
C VAL A 123 -3.48 2.85 -6.29
N CYS A 124 -4.55 3.08 -7.06
CA CYS A 124 -4.85 2.25 -8.23
C CYS A 124 -3.75 2.35 -9.30
N ARG A 125 -3.23 3.55 -9.57
CA ARG A 125 -2.15 3.76 -10.54
C ARG A 125 -0.81 3.16 -10.09
N GLU A 126 -0.44 3.36 -8.82
CA GLU A 126 0.79 2.83 -8.21
C GLU A 126 0.85 1.30 -8.29
N THR A 127 -0.31 0.63 -8.22
CA THR A 127 -0.37 -0.83 -8.01
C THR A 127 -0.85 -1.60 -9.25
N ARG A 128 -1.23 -0.89 -10.31
CA ARG A 128 -1.70 -1.46 -11.59
C ARG A 128 -0.74 -2.46 -12.21
N ALA A 129 0.58 -2.25 -12.08
CA ALA A 129 1.59 -3.16 -12.59
C ALA A 129 1.64 -4.50 -11.83
N GLU A 130 1.21 -4.52 -10.56
CA GLU A 130 1.19 -5.73 -9.72
C GLU A 130 -0.12 -6.53 -9.88
N ASN A 131 -1.22 -5.85 -10.21
CA ASN A 131 -2.59 -6.39 -10.07
C ASN A 131 -3.51 -6.23 -11.29
N GLY A 132 -2.96 -5.86 -12.45
CA GLY A 132 -3.71 -5.66 -13.69
C GLY A 132 -4.73 -4.50 -13.64
N GLY A 133 -4.72 -3.71 -12.56
CA GLY A 133 -5.69 -2.65 -12.31
C GLY A 133 -6.94 -3.10 -11.54
N MET A 134 -6.96 -4.29 -10.93
CA MET A 134 -7.96 -4.70 -9.93
C MET A 134 -7.35 -4.77 -8.53
N VAL A 135 -7.93 -4.02 -7.58
CA VAL A 135 -7.44 -3.95 -6.19
C VAL A 135 -8.60 -4.15 -5.21
N ALA A 136 -8.37 -4.91 -4.14
CA ALA A 136 -9.36 -5.12 -3.08
C ALA A 136 -9.67 -3.80 -2.34
N LEU A 137 -10.96 -3.55 -2.06
CA LEU A 137 -11.41 -2.32 -1.38
C LEU A 137 -10.71 -2.14 -0.01
N ALA A 138 -10.55 -3.22 0.75
CA ALA A 138 -9.84 -3.24 2.02
C ALA A 138 -8.33 -2.93 1.91
N GLU A 139 -7.66 -3.32 0.81
CA GLU A 139 -6.25 -2.97 0.59
C GLU A 139 -6.09 -1.51 0.16
N VAL A 140 -7.05 -0.96 -0.61
CA VAL A 140 -7.11 0.49 -0.87
C VAL A 140 -7.31 1.25 0.43
N GLN A 141 -8.26 0.85 1.28
CA GLN A 141 -8.47 1.47 2.59
C GLN A 141 -7.19 1.49 3.42
N LYS A 142 -6.54 0.33 3.57
CA LYS A 142 -5.26 0.20 4.30
C LYS A 142 -4.15 1.09 3.72
N ARG A 143 -4.03 1.21 2.39
CA ARG A 143 -3.02 2.04 1.71
C ARG A 143 -3.32 3.55 1.80
N VAL A 144 -4.60 3.92 1.82
CA VAL A 144 -5.07 5.29 2.04
C VAL A 144 -4.79 5.74 3.47
N THR A 145 -5.12 4.92 4.47
CA THR A 145 -4.94 5.23 5.90
C THR A 145 -3.47 5.23 6.32
N LYS A 146 -2.63 4.34 5.77
CA LYS A 146 -1.19 4.28 6.13
C LYS A 146 -0.40 5.52 5.70
N GLY A 147 -0.85 6.23 4.66
CA GLY A 147 -0.24 7.47 4.18
C GLY A 147 1.19 7.33 3.63
N ARG A 148 1.74 8.43 3.11
CA ARG A 148 3.14 8.54 2.69
C ARG A 148 3.93 9.22 3.81
N LYS A 149 4.90 8.53 4.42
CA LYS A 149 5.78 9.13 5.45
C LYS A 149 6.44 10.40 4.90
N GLY A 150 6.42 11.49 5.68
CA GLY A 150 7.17 12.72 5.39
C GLY A 150 6.38 13.86 4.72
N ILE A 151 5.11 13.67 4.35
CA ILE A 151 4.25 14.78 3.86
C ILE A 151 3.30 15.21 4.99
N VAL A 152 3.25 16.51 5.28
CA VAL A 152 2.30 17.10 6.24
C VAL A 152 0.89 16.96 5.66
N GLY A 153 0.04 16.15 6.29
CA GLY A 153 -1.21 15.64 5.71
C GLY A 153 -1.28 14.11 5.56
N GLY A 154 -0.45 13.37 6.29
CA GLY A 154 -0.37 11.90 6.18
C GLY A 154 -1.59 11.17 6.76
N GLY A 155 -2.12 10.22 5.97
CA GLY A 155 -3.08 9.20 6.39
C GLY A 155 -4.52 9.70 6.51
N MET A 156 -5.39 9.31 5.58
CA MET A 156 -6.83 9.58 5.69
C MET A 156 -7.51 8.46 6.46
N ASP A 157 -8.17 8.81 7.58
CA ASP A 157 -9.06 7.89 8.29
C ASP A 157 -10.39 7.79 7.53
N ALA A 158 -10.42 6.84 6.59
CA ALA A 158 -11.51 6.58 5.66
C ALA A 158 -12.05 5.15 5.84
N THR A 159 -13.37 5.02 5.81
CA THR A 159 -14.07 3.73 5.77
C THR A 159 -14.19 3.21 4.34
N GLU A 160 -14.54 1.94 4.18
CA GLU A 160 -14.93 1.40 2.86
C GLU A 160 -16.08 2.21 2.22
N ASP A 161 -17.05 2.67 3.03
CA ASP A 161 -18.19 3.47 2.58
C ASP A 161 -17.75 4.85 2.07
N ASP A 162 -16.75 5.47 2.70
CA ASP A 162 -16.15 6.72 2.22
C ASP A 162 -15.43 6.55 0.89
N ILE A 163 -14.76 5.41 0.68
CA ILE A 163 -14.07 5.10 -0.58
C ILE A 163 -15.08 4.86 -1.71
N LEU A 164 -16.19 4.17 -1.44
CA LEU A 164 -17.26 3.97 -2.43
C LEU A 164 -17.86 5.32 -2.86
N ARG A 165 -18.15 6.21 -1.90
CA ARG A 165 -18.58 7.60 -2.15
C ARG A 165 -17.54 8.40 -2.95
N ALA A 166 -16.26 8.27 -2.61
CA ALA A 166 -15.20 8.92 -3.35
C ALA A 166 -15.13 8.44 -4.81
N LEU A 167 -15.40 7.16 -5.09
CA LEU A 167 -15.49 6.62 -6.44
C LEU A 167 -16.73 7.12 -7.21
N GLU A 168 -17.89 7.25 -6.55
CA GLU A 168 -19.09 7.88 -7.15
C GLU A 168 -18.78 9.30 -7.63
N SER A 169 -17.95 10.06 -6.89
CA SER A 169 -17.50 11.41 -7.30
C SER A 169 -16.64 11.42 -8.58
N LEU A 170 -16.09 10.28 -9.00
CA LEU A 170 -15.30 10.13 -10.23
C LEU A 170 -16.13 9.72 -11.45
N GLU A 171 -17.41 9.32 -11.29
CA GLU A 171 -18.27 8.95 -12.43
C GLU A 171 -18.30 10.00 -13.56
N PRO A 172 -18.39 11.32 -13.28
CA PRO A 172 -18.42 12.36 -14.33
C PRO A 172 -17.16 12.41 -15.21
N LEU A 173 -16.06 11.80 -14.78
CA LEU A 173 -14.81 11.71 -15.54
C LEU A 173 -14.80 10.55 -16.56
N GLY A 174 -15.93 9.85 -16.72
CA GLY A 174 -16.11 8.79 -17.73
C GLY A 174 -16.07 7.36 -17.17
N GLY A 175 -16.35 7.16 -15.89
CA GLY A 175 -16.59 5.83 -15.31
C GLY A 175 -15.39 4.85 -15.36
N MET A 176 -14.15 5.35 -15.41
CA MET A 176 -12.95 4.48 -15.48
C MET A 176 -12.76 3.60 -14.24
N PHE A 177 -13.40 3.94 -13.12
CA PHE A 177 -13.37 3.20 -11.88
C PHE A 177 -14.72 2.53 -11.66
N THR A 178 -14.73 1.20 -11.60
CA THR A 178 -15.93 0.40 -11.36
C THR A 178 -15.72 -0.52 -10.16
N VAL A 179 -16.78 -0.76 -9.39
CA VAL A 179 -16.74 -1.65 -8.23
C VAL A 179 -17.40 -2.98 -8.60
N GLN A 180 -16.65 -4.07 -8.48
CA GLN A 180 -17.14 -5.43 -8.72
C GLN A 180 -17.05 -6.24 -7.42
N THR A 181 -17.97 -7.18 -7.22
CA THR A 181 -17.90 -8.14 -6.11
C THR A 181 -17.47 -9.50 -6.65
N LEU A 182 -16.42 -10.10 -6.09
CA LEU A 182 -15.94 -11.45 -6.40
C LEU A 182 -15.76 -12.21 -5.09
N GLY A 183 -16.33 -13.41 -4.96
CA GLY A 183 -16.22 -14.23 -3.75
C GLY A 183 -16.74 -13.56 -2.46
N GLY A 184 -17.64 -12.58 -2.59
CA GLY A 184 -18.15 -11.76 -1.47
C GLY A 184 -17.26 -10.56 -1.07
N SER A 185 -16.08 -10.40 -1.65
CA SER A 185 -15.22 -9.22 -1.46
C SER A 185 -15.40 -8.19 -2.58
N LYS A 186 -15.32 -6.91 -2.24
CA LYS A 186 -15.40 -5.79 -3.20
C LYS A 186 -14.01 -5.47 -3.76
N PHE A 187 -13.94 -5.30 -5.07
CA PHE A 187 -12.75 -4.91 -5.82
C PHE A 187 -13.04 -3.64 -6.63
N ILE A 188 -12.05 -2.74 -6.66
CA ILE A 188 -12.04 -1.55 -7.51
C ILE A 188 -11.26 -1.92 -8.77
N ARG A 189 -11.91 -1.82 -9.94
CA ARG A 189 -11.27 -1.96 -11.25
C ARG A 189 -11.03 -0.59 -11.85
N SER A 190 -9.78 -0.33 -12.22
CA SER A 190 -9.28 0.95 -12.76
C SER A 190 -8.93 0.91 -14.26
N VAL A 191 -9.30 -0.19 -14.93
CA VAL A 191 -9.03 -0.47 -16.34
C VAL A 191 -10.33 -0.75 -17.09
N PRO A 192 -10.44 -0.39 -18.39
CA PRO A 192 -11.71 -0.49 -19.13
C PRO A 192 -12.20 -1.93 -19.42
N LYS A 193 -11.34 -2.97 -19.43
CA LYS A 193 -11.68 -4.41 -19.60
C LYS A 193 -12.75 -4.66 -20.68
N GLU A 194 -13.81 -5.45 -20.46
CA GLU A 194 -14.40 -6.02 -19.22
C GLU A 194 -13.99 -7.49 -18.93
N LEU A 195 -14.32 -8.03 -17.73
CA LEU A 195 -14.19 -9.47 -17.45
C LEU A 195 -15.31 -10.27 -18.09
N ASN A 196 -14.95 -11.38 -18.76
CA ASN A 196 -15.94 -12.36 -19.18
C ASN A 196 -16.37 -13.31 -18.03
N LYS A 197 -17.41 -14.12 -18.26
CA LYS A 197 -17.96 -15.02 -17.24
C LYS A 197 -16.94 -16.05 -16.74
N ASP A 198 -16.10 -16.56 -17.62
CA ASP A 198 -15.12 -17.59 -17.28
C ASP A 198 -13.99 -16.99 -16.45
N GLN A 199 -13.46 -15.82 -16.85
CA GLN A 199 -12.49 -15.05 -16.07
C GLN A 199 -13.00 -14.74 -14.66
N SER A 200 -14.26 -14.32 -14.55
CA SER A 200 -14.89 -14.04 -13.25
C SER A 200 -15.02 -15.31 -12.40
N THR A 201 -15.41 -16.43 -13.00
CA THR A 201 -15.51 -17.75 -12.33
C THR A 201 -14.14 -18.20 -11.81
N VAL A 202 -13.07 -18.08 -12.61
CA VAL A 202 -11.71 -18.44 -12.22
C VAL A 202 -11.23 -17.58 -11.05
N LEU A 203 -11.45 -16.26 -11.11
CA LEU A 203 -11.07 -15.35 -10.02
C LEU A 203 -11.87 -15.62 -8.73
N GLU A 204 -13.15 -15.98 -8.82
CA GLU A 204 -13.96 -16.40 -7.66
C GLU A 204 -13.42 -17.69 -7.03
N VAL A 205 -13.02 -18.69 -7.83
CA VAL A 205 -12.38 -19.92 -7.32
C VAL A 205 -11.08 -19.59 -6.59
N ILE A 206 -10.24 -18.71 -7.15
CA ILE A 206 -9.01 -18.25 -6.51
C ILE A 206 -9.30 -17.48 -5.19
N GLN A 207 -10.39 -16.70 -5.12
CA GLN A 207 -10.81 -16.06 -3.87
C GLN A 207 -11.20 -17.05 -2.75
N VAL A 208 -11.56 -18.29 -3.10
CA VAL A 208 -11.85 -19.35 -2.13
C VAL A 208 -10.61 -20.20 -1.83
N LEU A 209 -9.97 -20.77 -2.85
CA LEU A 209 -8.91 -21.78 -2.71
C LEU A 209 -7.50 -21.19 -2.51
N GLY A 210 -7.19 -20.04 -3.09
CA GLY A 210 -5.93 -19.29 -2.91
C GLY A 210 -5.17 -19.18 -4.22
N TYR A 211 -5.14 -20.29 -4.94
CA TYR A 211 -4.69 -20.44 -6.31
C TYR A 211 -5.71 -21.29 -7.10
N VAL A 212 -5.40 -21.54 -8.36
CA VAL A 212 -6.08 -22.52 -9.21
C VAL A 212 -5.07 -23.18 -10.12
N THR A 213 -5.33 -24.40 -10.59
CA THR A 213 -4.53 -25.08 -11.62
C THR A 213 -5.40 -25.49 -12.82
N VAL A 214 -4.78 -25.98 -13.89
CA VAL A 214 -5.52 -26.45 -15.08
C VAL A 214 -6.32 -27.71 -14.72
N SER A 215 -5.78 -28.63 -13.91
CA SER A 215 -6.53 -29.80 -13.42
C SER A 215 -7.74 -29.38 -12.58
N MET A 216 -7.57 -28.43 -11.65
CA MET A 216 -8.67 -27.95 -10.80
C MET A 216 -9.87 -27.44 -11.61
N LEU A 217 -9.64 -26.65 -12.68
CA LEU A 217 -10.71 -26.16 -13.55
C LEU A 217 -11.40 -27.29 -14.32
N ARG A 218 -10.66 -28.33 -14.73
CA ARG A 218 -11.21 -29.48 -15.45
C ARG A 218 -12.05 -30.35 -14.54
N ASP A 219 -11.55 -30.66 -13.35
CA ASP A 219 -12.16 -31.66 -12.47
C ASP A 219 -13.32 -31.07 -11.64
N ASN A 220 -13.24 -29.79 -11.25
CA ASN A 220 -14.30 -29.14 -10.46
C ASN A 220 -15.37 -28.42 -11.30
N LEU A 221 -15.00 -27.88 -12.47
CA LEU A 221 -15.95 -27.15 -13.34
C LEU A 221 -16.34 -27.91 -14.61
N GLY A 222 -15.74 -29.08 -14.87
CA GLY A 222 -15.99 -29.87 -16.08
C GLY A 222 -15.49 -29.21 -17.37
N TRP A 223 -14.52 -28.30 -17.28
CA TRP A 223 -14.04 -27.56 -18.46
C TRP A 223 -13.09 -28.39 -19.32
N GLU A 224 -13.10 -28.15 -20.63
CA GLU A 224 -12.10 -28.71 -21.55
C GLU A 224 -10.73 -28.06 -21.33
N ARG A 225 -9.64 -28.83 -21.47
CA ARG A 225 -8.27 -28.35 -21.26
C ARG A 225 -7.94 -27.08 -22.07
N ALA A 226 -8.41 -27.00 -23.32
CA ALA A 226 -8.19 -25.84 -24.17
C ALA A 226 -8.86 -24.56 -23.63
N ARG A 227 -10.09 -24.69 -23.08
CA ARG A 227 -10.81 -23.60 -22.45
C ARG A 227 -10.15 -23.16 -21.14
N SER A 228 -9.75 -24.11 -20.30
CA SER A 228 -9.02 -23.82 -19.06
C SER A 228 -7.74 -23.04 -19.31
N ILE A 229 -6.94 -23.45 -20.32
CA ILE A 229 -5.70 -22.75 -20.71
C ILE A 229 -6.02 -21.36 -21.25
N ALA A 230 -6.93 -21.22 -22.23
CA ALA A 230 -7.24 -19.92 -22.83
C ALA A 230 -7.71 -18.87 -21.81
N VAL A 231 -8.54 -19.26 -20.84
CA VAL A 231 -9.02 -18.35 -19.78
C VAL A 231 -7.91 -17.96 -18.81
N ILE A 232 -7.00 -18.89 -18.49
CA ILE A 232 -5.83 -18.61 -17.65
C ILE A 232 -4.85 -17.69 -18.39
N ASP A 233 -4.53 -17.98 -19.65
CA ASP A 233 -3.64 -17.16 -20.48
C ASP A 233 -4.16 -15.73 -20.62
N ASP A 234 -5.47 -15.54 -20.87
CA ASP A 234 -6.12 -14.23 -20.88
C ASP A 234 -5.93 -13.48 -19.55
N LEU A 235 -6.08 -14.16 -18.41
CA LEU A 235 -5.90 -13.57 -17.08
C LEU A 235 -4.44 -13.23 -16.77
N VAL A 236 -3.49 -14.02 -17.26
CA VAL A 236 -2.03 -13.75 -17.14
C VAL A 236 -1.66 -12.54 -18.00
N VAL A 237 -2.13 -12.47 -19.24
CA VAL A 237 -1.93 -11.34 -20.16
C VAL A 237 -2.51 -10.04 -19.58
N ASP A 238 -3.64 -10.11 -18.89
CA ASP A 238 -4.23 -8.96 -18.19
C ASP A 238 -3.55 -8.62 -16.85
N SER A 239 -2.53 -9.39 -16.43
CA SER A 239 -1.87 -9.29 -15.11
C SER A 239 -2.81 -9.46 -13.91
N LEU A 240 -3.91 -10.17 -14.09
CA LEU A 240 -4.94 -10.45 -13.08
C LEU A 240 -4.66 -11.72 -12.26
N VAL A 241 -3.83 -12.61 -12.79
CA VAL A 241 -3.25 -13.74 -12.04
C VAL A 241 -1.73 -13.80 -12.25
N TRP A 242 -1.03 -14.28 -11.23
CA TRP A 242 0.41 -14.54 -11.24
C TRP A 242 0.65 -16.03 -11.42
N VAL A 243 1.73 -16.38 -12.11
CA VAL A 243 2.11 -17.77 -12.40
C VAL A 243 3.15 -18.23 -11.39
N ASP A 244 2.89 -19.35 -10.73
CA ASP A 244 3.88 -20.07 -9.93
C ASP A 244 4.15 -21.44 -10.57
N SER A 245 5.42 -21.69 -10.92
CA SER A 245 5.90 -22.93 -11.52
C SER A 245 6.82 -23.71 -10.59
N GLN A 246 6.81 -23.41 -9.29
CA GLN A 246 7.64 -24.07 -8.26
C GLN A 246 6.95 -25.31 -7.66
N ALA A 247 5.65 -25.51 -7.94
CA ALA A 247 4.85 -26.68 -7.55
C ALA A 247 4.81 -27.79 -8.63
N GLU A 248 4.23 -28.96 -8.29
CA GLU A 248 4.11 -30.13 -9.19
C GLU A 248 3.24 -29.85 -10.43
N GLU A 249 2.17 -29.07 -10.27
CA GLU A 249 1.41 -28.45 -11.37
C GLU A 249 1.54 -26.94 -11.23
N THR A 250 1.58 -26.21 -12.37
CA THR A 250 1.61 -24.74 -12.35
C THR A 250 0.37 -24.16 -11.67
N GLU A 251 0.59 -23.34 -10.65
CA GLU A 251 -0.44 -22.70 -9.84
C GLU A 251 -0.63 -21.24 -10.27
N PHE A 252 -1.88 -20.78 -10.32
CA PHE A 252 -2.25 -19.43 -10.74
C PHE A 252 -2.92 -18.67 -9.60
N TRP A 253 -2.28 -17.58 -9.16
CA TRP A 253 -2.58 -16.87 -7.91
C TRP A 253 -3.16 -15.48 -8.16
N SER A 254 -4.12 -15.01 -7.35
CA SER A 254 -4.63 -13.63 -7.48
C SER A 254 -3.76 -12.63 -6.72
N PRO A 255 -3.31 -11.52 -7.35
CA PRO A 255 -2.55 -10.45 -6.69
C PRO A 255 -3.27 -9.86 -5.48
N ALA A 256 -4.60 -9.83 -5.52
CA ALA A 256 -5.41 -9.21 -4.50
C ALA A 256 -5.71 -10.13 -3.29
N ARG A 257 -5.38 -11.42 -3.39
CA ARG A 257 -5.41 -12.38 -2.26
C ARG A 257 -4.01 -12.91 -1.89
N LYS A 258 -2.94 -12.27 -2.37
CA LYS A 258 -1.55 -12.65 -2.03
C LYS A 258 -1.39 -12.88 -0.53
N HIS A 259 -0.63 -13.91 -0.18
CA HIS A 259 -0.18 -14.12 1.20
C HIS A 259 0.37 -12.81 1.75
N ARG A 260 -0.20 -12.37 2.88
CA ARG A 260 -0.07 -11.05 3.52
C ARG A 260 1.37 -10.71 4.01
N LYS A 261 2.39 -11.41 3.52
CA LYS A 261 3.72 -11.56 4.14
C LYS A 261 4.95 -11.77 3.22
N LEU A 262 4.88 -11.85 1.88
CA LEU A 262 6.12 -11.83 1.05
C LEU A 262 6.14 -10.72 0.02
N ASP A 263 5.28 -10.79 -1.00
CA ASP A 263 5.38 -9.96 -2.21
C ASP A 263 5.29 -8.45 -1.95
N SER A 264 4.66 -8.04 -0.84
CA SER A 264 4.59 -6.63 -0.42
C SER A 264 5.78 -6.20 0.46
N ARG A 265 6.72 -7.09 0.77
CA ARG A 265 7.84 -6.87 1.66
C ARG A 265 9.13 -6.70 0.87
N ARG A 266 9.81 -5.57 1.07
CA ARG A 266 11.13 -5.30 0.46
C ARG A 266 12.21 -6.34 0.82
N ILE A 267 12.01 -7.11 1.89
CA ILE A 267 12.95 -8.12 2.41
C ILE A 267 12.92 -9.45 1.62
N ASP A 268 11.90 -9.72 0.78
CA ASP A 268 11.84 -10.89 -0.12
C ASP A 268 12.76 -10.73 -1.34
N ILE A 269 13.14 -9.50 -1.70
CA ILE A 269 13.79 -9.18 -2.99
C ILE A 269 15.08 -9.99 -3.22
N ALA A 270 15.98 -10.03 -2.24
CA ALA A 270 17.27 -10.70 -2.41
C ALA A 270 17.17 -12.24 -2.41
N PRO A 271 16.49 -12.91 -1.44
CA PRO A 271 16.27 -14.35 -1.50
C PRO A 271 15.53 -14.79 -2.77
N ARG A 272 14.54 -14.01 -3.21
CA ARG A 272 13.78 -14.30 -4.42
C ARG A 272 14.61 -14.16 -5.69
N TYR A 273 15.37 -13.07 -5.84
CA TYR A 273 16.26 -12.91 -7.00
C TYR A 273 17.24 -14.09 -7.11
N ILE A 274 17.84 -14.51 -5.99
CA ILE A 274 18.74 -15.66 -5.96
C ILE A 274 18.04 -16.94 -6.42
N LEU A 275 16.79 -17.18 -6.00
CA LEU A 275 16.02 -18.36 -6.39
C LEU A 275 15.56 -18.34 -7.85
N ASP A 276 15.01 -17.22 -8.30
CA ASP A 276 14.47 -17.03 -9.65
C ASP A 276 15.59 -17.11 -10.72
N HIS A 277 16.82 -16.72 -10.35
CA HIS A 277 18.00 -16.77 -11.21
C HIS A 277 18.99 -17.90 -10.88
N TYR A 278 18.71 -18.79 -9.93
CA TYR A 278 19.71 -19.73 -9.38
C TYR A 278 20.45 -20.52 -10.47
N GLU A 279 19.77 -21.04 -11.48
CA GLU A 279 20.44 -21.84 -12.55
C GLU A 279 21.34 -21.01 -13.50
N ASN A 280 21.22 -19.67 -13.49
CA ASN A 280 21.89 -18.76 -14.42
C ASN A 280 22.20 -17.40 -13.75
N LEU A 281 22.90 -17.42 -12.61
CA LEU A 281 23.31 -16.19 -11.92
C LEU A 281 24.37 -15.40 -12.71
N PRO A 282 24.29 -14.05 -12.75
CA PRO A 282 25.39 -13.21 -13.25
C PRO A 282 26.66 -13.40 -12.42
N GLU A 283 27.84 -13.25 -13.04
CA GLU A 283 29.16 -13.41 -12.40
C GLU A 283 29.27 -12.64 -11.07
N ILE A 284 28.73 -11.42 -11.04
CA ILE A 284 28.57 -10.58 -9.84
C ILE A 284 27.13 -10.08 -9.78
N THR A 285 26.47 -10.29 -8.64
CA THR A 285 25.15 -9.72 -8.32
C THR A 285 25.30 -8.67 -7.22
N ILE A 286 24.64 -7.52 -7.36
CA ILE A 286 24.71 -6.40 -6.42
C ILE A 286 23.33 -6.16 -5.81
N PHE A 287 23.24 -6.11 -4.49
CA PHE A 287 22.01 -5.81 -3.74
C PHE A 287 22.15 -4.47 -3.03
N GLN A 288 21.22 -3.55 -3.32
CA GLN A 288 21.26 -2.17 -2.82
C GLN A 288 19.89 -1.73 -2.27
N HIS A 289 19.90 -0.94 -1.20
CA HIS A 289 18.71 -0.35 -0.62
C HIS A 289 18.16 0.81 -1.48
N GLY A 290 16.88 0.74 -1.85
CA GLY A 290 16.24 1.67 -2.79
C GLY A 290 15.79 3.04 -2.23
N GLU A 291 16.48 3.62 -1.25
CA GLU A 291 16.14 4.95 -0.72
C GLU A 291 17.10 6.05 -1.20
N HIS A 292 16.56 6.95 -2.03
CA HIS A 292 17.30 8.01 -2.73
C HIS A 292 17.96 9.08 -1.83
N ASN A 293 17.61 9.09 -0.54
CA ASN A 293 18.07 10.04 0.48
C ASN A 293 18.55 9.31 1.74
N GLN A 294 19.23 8.16 1.61
CA GLN A 294 20.31 7.94 2.55
C GLN A 294 21.34 9.04 2.26
N ALA A 295 21.40 10.01 3.17
CA ALA A 295 22.61 10.82 3.28
C ALA A 295 23.79 9.85 3.35
N SER A 296 24.97 10.30 2.93
CA SER A 296 26.21 9.69 3.38
C SER A 296 26.34 9.92 4.89
N SER A 297 25.56 9.16 5.68
CA SER A 297 26.00 8.71 6.98
C SER A 297 27.38 8.15 6.73
N THR A 298 28.35 8.76 7.41
CA THR A 298 29.72 8.29 7.54
C THR A 298 29.78 6.78 7.41
N PHE A 299 30.77 6.30 6.64
CA PHE A 299 31.15 4.89 6.68
C PHE A 299 31.79 4.66 8.05
N ASP A 300 30.92 4.57 9.05
CA ASP A 300 31.29 4.69 10.44
C ASP A 300 31.76 3.32 10.90
N ALA A 301 33.04 3.06 10.65
CA ALA A 301 33.74 1.85 11.05
C ALA A 301 33.69 1.63 12.58
N SER A 302 33.31 2.64 13.37
CA SER A 302 33.06 2.52 14.81
C SER A 302 31.72 1.84 15.17
N GLY A 303 30.80 1.70 14.19
CA GLY A 303 29.48 1.12 14.38
C GLY A 303 29.42 -0.38 14.08
N SER A 304 30.24 -1.21 14.74
CA SER A 304 30.04 -2.65 14.73
C SER A 304 28.65 -2.93 15.31
N SER A 305 27.74 -3.37 14.44
CA SER A 305 26.40 -3.69 14.87
C SER A 305 26.45 -5.09 15.44
N ASP A 306 26.54 -5.17 16.77
CA ASP A 306 26.86 -6.41 17.48
C ASP A 306 25.60 -6.98 18.15
N ILE A 307 25.28 -8.24 17.82
CA ILE A 307 24.23 -9.04 18.45
C ILE A 307 24.89 -10.13 19.29
N ARG A 308 24.35 -10.38 20.49
CA ARG A 308 24.77 -11.50 21.37
C ARG A 308 23.59 -12.44 21.60
N PRO A 309 23.36 -13.44 20.70
CA PRO A 309 22.11 -14.19 20.65
C PRO A 309 21.70 -14.87 21.96
N ASP A 310 22.65 -15.45 22.70
CA ASP A 310 22.38 -16.10 23.99
C ASP A 310 22.12 -15.13 25.14
N HIS A 311 22.72 -13.93 25.11
CA HIS A 311 22.55 -12.93 26.16
C HIS A 311 21.32 -12.04 25.95
N GLU A 312 20.95 -11.77 24.70
CA GLU A 312 19.80 -10.92 24.36
C GLU A 312 18.46 -11.66 24.39
N GLU A 313 18.42 -12.99 24.26
CA GLU A 313 17.18 -13.77 24.43
C GLU A 313 16.61 -13.63 25.86
N ASP A 314 17.47 -13.74 26.88
CA ASP A 314 17.08 -13.57 28.29
C ASP A 314 16.76 -12.10 28.64
N ALA A 315 17.47 -11.14 28.03
CA ALA A 315 17.26 -9.71 28.27
C ALA A 315 15.91 -9.18 27.76
N GLY A 316 15.28 -9.87 26.81
CA GLY A 316 13.95 -9.54 26.28
C GLY A 316 12.83 -9.52 27.34
N LEU A 317 13.06 -10.11 28.52
CA LEU A 317 12.14 -10.11 29.66
C LEU A 317 12.39 -9.00 30.68
N LEU A 318 13.54 -8.30 30.65
CA LEU A 318 13.97 -7.35 31.68
C LEU A 318 14.72 -6.15 31.07
N ALA A 319 13.98 -5.22 30.45
CA ALA A 319 14.57 -3.99 29.90
C ALA A 319 15.03 -3.02 31.00
N ALA A 320 16.35 -2.85 31.15
CA ALA A 320 16.95 -1.92 32.11
C ALA A 320 17.25 -0.52 31.55
N ASP A 321 17.31 -0.34 30.22
CA ASP A 321 17.63 0.95 29.57
C ASP A 321 16.58 1.36 28.52
N GLY A 322 15.57 2.11 28.97
CA GLY A 322 14.90 3.23 28.26
C GLY A 322 14.16 3.01 26.93
N GLY A 323 14.46 1.99 26.14
CA GLY A 323 13.85 1.72 24.83
C GLY A 323 12.81 0.59 24.89
N PRO A 324 11.77 0.60 24.04
CA PRO A 324 10.79 -0.48 24.01
C PRO A 324 11.46 -1.80 23.55
N PRO A 325 11.35 -2.90 24.32
CA PRO A 325 12.07 -4.16 24.08
C PRO A 325 11.73 -4.82 22.73
N GLU A 326 10.58 -4.48 22.14
CA GLU A 326 10.11 -4.94 20.84
C GLU A 326 10.97 -4.45 19.64
N SER A 327 11.99 -3.63 19.86
CA SER A 327 12.74 -2.92 18.80
C SER A 327 14.07 -3.54 18.36
N ARG A 328 14.61 -4.49 19.14
CA ARG A 328 15.97 -5.05 18.95
C ARG A 328 15.92 -6.41 18.28
N ALA A 329 16.66 -6.59 17.19
CA ALA A 329 16.72 -7.86 16.47
C ALA A 329 17.33 -8.99 17.32
N GLY A 330 18.31 -8.68 18.18
CA GLY A 330 19.04 -9.66 18.99
C GLY A 330 18.16 -10.58 19.85
N ALA A 331 17.12 -10.03 20.49
CA ALA A 331 16.17 -10.79 21.32
C ALA A 331 15.39 -11.88 20.55
N TYR A 332 15.31 -11.77 19.22
CA TYR A 332 14.67 -12.74 18.33
C TYR A 332 15.66 -13.50 17.45
N TYR A 333 16.93 -13.07 17.41
CA TYR A 333 17.91 -13.52 16.44
C TYR A 333 18.25 -15.00 16.63
N LYS A 334 18.43 -15.46 17.88
CA LYS A 334 18.76 -16.86 18.19
C LYS A 334 17.77 -17.86 17.58
N ARG A 335 16.47 -17.70 17.85
CA ARG A 335 15.40 -18.57 17.32
C ARG A 335 15.27 -18.50 15.81
N ALA A 336 15.58 -17.34 15.22
CA ALA A 336 15.63 -17.20 13.77
C ALA A 336 16.85 -17.93 13.18
N PHE A 337 18.02 -17.81 13.82
CA PHE A 337 19.24 -18.49 13.40
C PHE A 337 19.09 -20.01 13.42
N GLU A 338 18.51 -20.58 14.49
CA GLU A 338 18.21 -22.02 14.59
C GLU A 338 17.30 -22.53 13.46
N HIS A 339 16.40 -21.69 12.94
CA HIS A 339 15.53 -22.02 11.80
C HIS A 339 16.22 -21.82 10.45
N LEU A 340 16.96 -20.72 10.28
CA LEU A 340 17.68 -20.41 9.04
C LEU A 340 18.83 -21.41 8.81
N PHE A 341 19.55 -21.76 9.87
CA PHE A 341 20.79 -22.56 9.84
C PHE A 341 20.72 -23.76 10.79
N PRO A 342 19.83 -24.75 10.54
CA PRO A 342 19.60 -25.87 11.47
C PRO A 342 20.82 -26.75 11.72
N ASP A 343 21.77 -26.78 10.79
CA ASP A 343 23.01 -27.56 10.87
C ASP A 343 24.20 -26.79 11.48
N MET A 344 24.01 -25.55 11.95
CA MET A 344 25.07 -24.73 12.56
C MET A 344 24.74 -24.36 14.01
N PRO A 345 25.72 -24.38 14.93
CA PRO A 345 25.53 -23.87 16.28
C PRO A 345 25.32 -22.35 16.25
N VAL A 346 24.46 -21.84 17.13
CA VAL A 346 24.22 -20.40 17.30
C VAL A 346 25.54 -19.72 17.72
N PRO A 347 25.99 -18.67 17.02
CA PRO A 347 27.17 -17.91 17.43
C PRO A 347 26.93 -17.16 18.74
N GLY A 348 27.92 -17.11 19.63
CA GLY A 348 27.82 -16.31 20.86
C GLY A 348 27.83 -14.79 20.61
N GLU A 349 28.39 -14.36 19.47
CA GLU A 349 28.46 -12.97 19.03
C GLU A 349 28.40 -12.91 17.49
N ILE A 350 27.76 -11.86 16.97
CA ILE A 350 27.55 -11.62 15.54
C ILE A 350 27.81 -10.14 15.31
N GLY A 351 28.77 -9.82 14.44
CA GLY A 351 29.22 -8.46 14.17
C GLY A 351 29.38 -8.23 12.68
N VAL A 352 28.70 -7.21 12.15
CA VAL A 352 28.78 -6.82 10.73
C VAL A 352 28.50 -5.32 10.58
N GLY A 353 29.00 -4.73 9.50
CA GLY A 353 28.65 -3.36 9.10
C GLY A 353 27.17 -3.22 8.77
N CYS A 354 26.59 -2.05 9.05
CA CYS A 354 25.14 -1.82 8.91
C CYS A 354 24.62 -2.05 7.48
N CYS A 355 23.32 -2.32 7.41
CA CYS A 355 22.45 -1.87 6.32
C CYS A 355 22.52 -2.71 5.02
N ALA A 356 23.14 -3.89 5.07
CA ALA A 356 23.05 -4.98 4.08
C ALA A 356 23.08 -4.56 2.59
N GLN A 357 23.99 -3.65 2.24
CA GLN A 357 24.35 -3.40 0.84
C GLN A 357 25.59 -4.23 0.52
N PHE A 358 25.49 -5.16 -0.42
CA PHE A 358 26.56 -6.11 -0.70
C PHE A 358 26.58 -6.54 -2.16
N ALA A 359 27.76 -6.96 -2.62
CA ALA A 359 27.94 -7.68 -3.87
C ALA A 359 28.36 -9.12 -3.57
N ALA A 360 27.82 -10.08 -4.30
CA ALA A 360 28.17 -11.49 -4.19
C ALA A 360 28.47 -12.06 -5.58
N THR A 361 29.52 -12.88 -5.69
CA THR A 361 29.80 -13.61 -6.93
C THR A 361 28.86 -14.80 -7.09
N ALA A 362 28.58 -15.22 -8.32
CA ALA A 362 27.83 -16.44 -8.59
C ALA A 362 28.44 -17.65 -7.83
N GLU A 363 29.77 -17.79 -7.86
CA GLU A 363 30.50 -18.83 -7.12
C GLU A 363 30.18 -18.82 -5.62
N THR A 364 30.12 -17.63 -5.02
CA THR A 364 29.84 -17.48 -3.58
C THR A 364 28.40 -17.88 -3.25
N ILE A 365 27.44 -17.57 -4.11
CA ILE A 365 26.03 -17.98 -3.96
C ILE A 365 25.90 -19.51 -4.14
N TYR A 366 26.62 -20.10 -5.09
CA TYR A 366 26.61 -21.56 -5.33
C TYR A 366 27.26 -22.41 -4.22
N ARG A 367 27.96 -21.80 -3.26
CA ARG A 367 28.47 -22.53 -2.08
C ARG A 367 27.37 -23.05 -1.17
N ARG A 368 26.15 -22.50 -1.25
CA ARG A 368 24.96 -23.04 -0.58
C ARG A 368 23.99 -23.66 -1.59
N PRO A 369 23.37 -24.80 -1.25
CA PRO A 369 22.37 -25.44 -2.10
C PRO A 369 21.12 -24.56 -2.24
N LYS A 370 20.35 -24.76 -3.32
CA LYS A 370 19.15 -23.97 -3.63
C LYS A 370 18.11 -24.03 -2.52
N GLU A 371 18.03 -25.18 -1.86
CA GLU A 371 17.16 -25.51 -0.74
C GLU A 371 17.39 -24.61 0.49
N ASP A 372 18.63 -24.14 0.71
CA ASP A 372 18.92 -23.15 1.76
C ASP A 372 18.24 -21.81 1.46
N TYR A 373 18.34 -21.34 0.22
CA TYR A 373 17.68 -20.10 -0.22
C TYR A 373 16.15 -20.22 -0.20
N MET A 374 15.60 -21.40 -0.52
CA MET A 374 14.17 -21.68 -0.37
C MET A 374 13.75 -21.55 1.10
N ARG A 375 14.51 -22.14 2.04
CA ARG A 375 14.26 -22.04 3.47
C ARG A 375 14.34 -20.60 3.99
N TYR A 376 15.34 -19.82 3.57
CA TYR A 376 15.45 -18.39 3.95
C TYR A 376 14.24 -17.57 3.49
N ARG A 377 13.75 -17.82 2.26
CA ARG A 377 12.55 -17.18 1.73
C ARG A 377 11.27 -17.67 2.43
N GLN A 378 11.17 -18.96 2.76
CA GLN A 378 10.03 -19.57 3.45
C GLN A 378 9.93 -19.17 4.94
N TRP A 379 11.03 -18.80 5.58
CA TRP A 379 10.97 -18.25 6.94
C TRP A 379 10.20 -16.92 7.03
N LEU A 380 10.26 -16.08 5.98
CA LEU A 380 9.58 -14.78 5.91
C LEU A 380 8.04 -14.85 6.08
N PRO A 381 7.27 -15.71 5.38
CA PRO A 381 5.84 -15.91 5.67
C PRO A 381 5.57 -16.55 7.02
N GLU A 382 6.43 -17.48 7.45
CA GLU A 382 6.14 -18.30 8.62
C GLU A 382 6.34 -17.52 9.92
N THR A 383 7.39 -16.69 9.98
CA THR A 383 7.69 -15.89 11.17
C THR A 383 6.55 -14.95 11.56
N ASN A 384 6.30 -14.83 12.87
CA ASN A 384 5.33 -13.89 13.44
C ASN A 384 5.92 -12.48 13.65
N LEU A 385 7.21 -12.30 13.33
CA LEU A 385 7.87 -10.99 13.36
C LEU A 385 7.32 -10.07 12.26
N ASP A 386 7.37 -8.77 12.55
CA ASP A 386 7.13 -7.74 11.53
C ASP A 386 8.28 -7.66 10.51
N ASP A 387 8.01 -6.94 9.42
CA ASP A 387 8.90 -6.79 8.28
C ASP A 387 10.23 -6.08 8.63
N HIS A 388 10.25 -5.26 9.68
CA HIS A 388 11.45 -4.53 10.11
C HIS A 388 12.35 -5.43 10.95
N LEU A 389 11.79 -6.19 11.92
CA LEU A 389 12.56 -7.16 12.71
C LEU A 389 13.06 -8.32 11.85
N SER A 390 12.20 -8.91 11.01
CA SER A 390 12.59 -10.00 10.11
C SER A 390 13.57 -9.54 9.03
N GLY A 391 13.44 -8.31 8.53
CA GLY A 391 14.42 -7.66 7.67
C GLY A 391 15.78 -7.58 8.35
N ARG A 392 15.87 -6.94 9.52
CA ARG A 392 17.13 -6.79 10.27
C ARG A 392 17.80 -8.14 10.56
N ILE A 393 17.04 -9.17 10.95
CA ILE A 393 17.61 -10.51 11.15
C ILE A 393 18.28 -11.05 9.87
N LEU A 394 17.69 -10.86 8.68
CA LEU A 394 18.36 -11.21 7.43
C LEU A 394 19.57 -10.31 7.14
N GLU A 395 19.51 -9.00 7.47
CA GLU A 395 20.65 -8.09 7.32
C GLU A 395 21.90 -8.61 8.05
N TYR A 396 21.76 -9.04 9.31
CA TYR A 396 22.81 -9.67 10.12
C TYR A 396 23.19 -11.10 9.70
N SER A 397 22.45 -11.70 8.76
CA SER A 397 22.66 -13.09 8.33
C SER A 397 23.37 -13.20 6.98
N TRP A 398 23.39 -12.15 6.15
CA TRP A 398 23.89 -12.25 4.77
C TRP A 398 25.35 -12.71 4.66
N GLN A 399 26.24 -12.19 5.51
CA GLN A 399 27.64 -12.62 5.53
C GLN A 399 27.77 -14.13 5.84
N ILE A 400 26.93 -14.65 6.75
CA ILE A 400 26.88 -16.07 7.13
C ILE A 400 26.23 -16.92 6.02
N ILE A 401 25.23 -16.38 5.32
CA ILE A 401 24.66 -16.98 4.10
C ILE A 401 25.75 -17.13 3.03
N PHE A 402 26.64 -16.16 2.88
CA PHE A 402 27.77 -16.22 1.94
C PHE A 402 29.04 -16.88 2.48
N GLY A 403 28.96 -17.57 3.62
CA GLY A 403 30.05 -18.39 4.16
C GLY A 403 31.21 -17.58 4.77
N LYS A 404 30.94 -16.37 5.26
CA LYS A 404 31.82 -15.63 6.17
C LYS A 404 31.54 -16.02 7.62
N ASP A 405 32.49 -15.73 8.49
CA ASP A 405 32.32 -15.90 9.94
C ASP A 405 31.22 -15.00 10.51
N ALA A 406 30.69 -15.38 11.67
CA ALA A 406 29.61 -14.66 12.35
C ALA A 406 30.00 -13.22 12.74
N VAL A 407 31.27 -13.00 13.08
CA VAL A 407 31.88 -11.69 13.25
C VAL A 407 32.76 -11.43 12.02
N TYR A 408 32.32 -10.53 11.14
CA TYR A 408 33.04 -10.14 9.92
C TYR A 408 33.27 -8.63 9.90
N CYS A 409 34.12 -8.18 10.82
CA CYS A 409 34.61 -6.81 10.94
C CYS A 409 36.11 -6.79 10.62
N PRO A 410 36.53 -6.58 9.36
CA PRO A 410 37.94 -6.34 9.05
C PRO A 410 38.42 -5.06 9.74
N ASP A 411 39.71 -5.00 10.09
CA ASP A 411 40.27 -3.76 10.63
C ASP A 411 40.13 -2.61 9.62
N ALA A 412 40.04 -1.38 10.14
CA ALA A 412 39.74 -0.23 9.31
C ALA A 412 40.79 -0.02 8.19
N ARG A 413 42.07 -0.32 8.43
CA ARG A 413 43.14 -0.19 7.42
C ARG A 413 42.93 -1.18 6.26
N THR A 414 42.68 -2.45 6.57
CA THR A 414 42.35 -3.48 5.57
C THR A 414 41.08 -3.10 4.80
N CYS A 415 40.03 -2.65 5.49
CA CYS A 415 38.78 -2.20 4.86
C CYS A 415 39.00 -1.05 3.85
N TYR A 416 39.74 -0.01 4.25
CA TYR A 416 40.07 1.11 3.37
C TYR A 416 40.98 0.73 2.19
N CYS A 417 41.92 -0.21 2.41
CA CYS A 417 42.78 -0.75 1.34
C CYS A 417 41.97 -1.54 0.30
N ASP A 418 41.12 -2.46 0.75
CA ASP A 418 40.37 -3.37 -0.13
C ASP A 418 39.24 -2.67 -0.89
N VAL A 419 38.53 -1.72 -0.24
CA VAL A 419 37.38 -1.02 -0.84
C VAL A 419 37.79 0.22 -1.63
N TYR A 420 38.77 1.00 -1.13
CA TYR A 420 39.12 2.31 -1.69
C TYR A 420 40.57 2.40 -2.19
N GLY A 421 41.39 1.34 -2.05
CA GLY A 421 42.81 1.36 -2.42
C GLY A 421 43.71 2.14 -1.45
N LEU A 422 43.18 2.64 -0.34
CA LEU A 422 43.86 3.52 0.62
C LEU A 422 44.64 2.71 1.67
N CYS A 423 45.69 2.03 1.22
CA CYS A 423 46.42 1.04 2.03
C CYS A 423 47.40 1.64 3.05
N ASP A 424 47.90 2.85 2.81
CA ASP A 424 48.95 3.51 3.62
C ASP A 424 48.37 4.45 4.71
N LEU A 425 47.15 4.20 5.19
CA LEU A 425 46.49 5.05 6.18
C LEU A 425 47.11 4.90 7.60
N PRO A 426 47.43 6.02 8.28
CA PRO A 426 47.82 6.04 9.69
C PRO A 426 46.59 5.85 10.59
N CYS A 427 46.06 4.64 10.61
CA CYS A 427 45.01 4.26 11.57
C CYS A 427 45.67 4.07 12.94
N GLU A 428 45.45 5.03 13.83
CA GLU A 428 46.07 5.10 15.17
C GLU A 428 45.33 4.23 16.21
N ASP A 429 44.02 3.99 16.00
CA ASP A 429 43.15 3.19 16.87
C ASP A 429 42.63 1.91 16.17
N ASP A 430 42.48 0.83 16.95
CA ASP A 430 41.91 -0.44 16.49
C ASP A 430 40.40 -0.30 16.18
N GLY A 431 40.08 0.06 14.94
CA GLY A 431 38.72 0.24 14.43
C GLY A 431 38.45 1.60 13.78
N ALA A 432 39.36 2.56 13.92
CA ALA A 432 39.22 3.89 13.31
C ALA A 432 40.50 4.34 12.60
N CYS A 433 40.35 4.76 11.35
CA CYS A 433 41.37 5.55 10.66
C CYS A 433 40.97 7.02 10.72
N SER A 434 41.86 7.89 11.17
CA SER A 434 41.62 9.34 11.18
C SER A 434 41.35 9.81 9.74
N SER A 435 40.20 10.45 9.54
CA SER A 435 39.69 10.78 8.22
C SER A 435 40.53 11.86 7.54
N GLN A 436 40.92 11.66 6.28
CA GLN A 436 41.46 12.76 5.45
C GLN A 436 40.40 13.81 5.10
N TYR A 437 39.12 13.53 5.34
CA TYR A 437 37.98 14.44 5.15
C TYR A 437 37.02 14.37 6.34
N GLU A 438 37.00 15.41 7.16
CA GLU A 438 35.92 15.66 8.11
C GLU A 438 34.74 16.31 7.36
N LEU A 439 33.59 15.65 7.31
CA LEU A 439 32.34 16.30 6.88
C LEU A 439 31.74 17.07 8.07
N PRO A 440 31.33 18.35 7.91
CA PRO A 440 30.66 19.05 8.98
C PRO A 440 29.36 18.34 9.35
N GLY A 441 29.10 18.13 10.64
CA GLY A 441 28.03 17.26 11.19
C GLY A 441 26.57 17.65 10.86
N SER A 442 26.36 18.62 9.98
CA SER A 442 25.07 18.91 9.34
C SER A 442 25.28 19.48 7.92
N ALA A 443 26.02 18.73 7.08
CA ALA A 443 26.33 19.10 5.70
C ALA A 443 25.09 19.17 4.79
N VAL A 444 24.37 20.29 4.83
CA VAL A 444 23.52 20.72 3.70
C VAL A 444 24.47 21.13 2.58
N PHE A 445 24.33 20.53 1.40
CA PHE A 445 25.15 20.91 0.25
C PHE A 445 24.87 22.36 -0.17
N PRO A 446 25.90 23.17 -0.46
CA PRO A 446 25.75 24.47 -1.10
C PRO A 446 24.94 24.35 -2.40
N ALA A 447 24.20 25.40 -2.75
CA ALA A 447 23.37 25.41 -3.97
C ALA A 447 24.17 25.19 -5.27
N ASP A 448 25.45 25.58 -5.26
CA ASP A 448 26.39 25.43 -6.38
C ASP A 448 27.33 24.21 -6.23
N TRP A 449 27.08 23.28 -5.29
CA TRP A 449 27.89 22.07 -5.12
C TRP A 449 27.81 21.18 -6.38
N PRO A 450 28.93 20.57 -6.84
CA PRO A 450 30.26 20.54 -6.22
C PRO A 450 31.19 21.71 -6.62
N GLN A 451 30.73 22.69 -7.39
CA GLN A 451 31.56 23.77 -7.95
C GLN A 451 32.02 24.78 -6.88
N ARG A 452 31.36 24.79 -5.72
CA ARG A 452 31.79 25.48 -4.50
C ARG A 452 31.74 24.55 -3.29
N ASP A 453 32.65 24.73 -2.34
CA ASP A 453 32.62 24.08 -1.02
C ASP A 453 31.69 24.80 -0.02
N TRP A 454 31.68 24.33 1.23
CA TRP A 454 30.84 24.86 2.31
C TRP A 454 31.28 26.26 2.77
N GLU A 455 32.53 26.61 2.50
CA GLU A 455 33.15 27.91 2.73
C GLU A 455 32.83 28.91 1.60
N GLY A 456 32.39 28.39 0.45
CA GLY A 456 31.97 29.15 -0.73
C GLY A 456 33.07 29.36 -1.77
N GLU A 457 34.25 28.76 -1.59
CA GLU A 457 35.39 28.85 -2.50
C GLU A 457 35.18 28.01 -3.75
N ILE A 458 35.75 28.44 -4.88
CA ILE A 458 35.53 27.77 -6.17
C ILE A 458 36.41 26.51 -6.25
N ARG A 459 35.78 25.36 -6.39
CA ARG A 459 36.44 24.09 -6.66
C ARG A 459 36.57 23.90 -8.17
N ASN A 460 37.78 23.64 -8.67
CA ASN A 460 37.97 23.23 -10.07
C ASN A 460 37.54 21.76 -10.25
N VAL A 461 36.23 21.53 -10.34
CA VAL A 461 35.66 20.17 -10.31
C VAL A 461 36.09 19.30 -11.48
N THR A 462 36.41 19.88 -12.63
CA THR A 462 36.97 19.12 -13.76
C THR A 462 38.33 18.51 -13.37
N GLU A 463 39.22 19.31 -12.78
CA GLU A 463 40.54 18.88 -12.31
C GLU A 463 40.45 17.91 -11.13
N LEU A 464 39.56 18.17 -10.15
CA LEU A 464 39.31 17.23 -9.05
C LEU A 464 38.79 15.87 -9.54
N ARG A 465 37.97 15.87 -10.59
CA ARG A 465 37.45 14.66 -11.20
C ARG A 465 38.50 13.94 -12.05
N GLU A 466 39.36 14.66 -12.75
CA GLU A 466 40.52 14.08 -13.44
C GLU A 466 41.50 13.43 -12.46
N ILE A 467 41.79 14.09 -11.33
CA ILE A 467 42.58 13.53 -10.22
C ILE A 467 41.90 12.26 -9.68
N GLN A 468 40.58 12.30 -9.42
CA GLN A 468 39.85 11.12 -8.95
C GLN A 468 39.83 9.98 -9.99
N GLU A 469 39.68 10.27 -11.28
CA GLU A 469 39.75 9.27 -12.36
C GLU A 469 41.18 8.72 -12.58
N MET A 470 42.22 9.43 -12.12
CA MET A 470 43.61 8.94 -12.07
C MET A 470 43.88 8.08 -10.83
N ASP A 471 43.48 8.54 -9.64
CA ASP A 471 43.73 7.87 -8.36
C ASP A 471 42.93 6.57 -8.22
N TYR A 472 41.68 6.56 -8.73
CA TYR A 472 40.76 5.41 -8.67
C TYR A 472 40.63 4.66 -10.00
N ARG A 473 41.60 4.83 -10.91
CA ARG A 473 41.63 4.07 -12.18
C ARG A 473 41.74 2.57 -11.87
N PRO A 474 40.93 1.69 -12.49
CA PRO A 474 41.05 0.25 -12.25
C PRO A 474 42.49 -0.22 -12.53
N LYS A 475 43.15 -0.77 -11.50
CA LYS A 475 44.46 -1.41 -11.68
C LYS A 475 44.27 -2.54 -12.70
N GLU A 476 45.03 -2.50 -13.80
CA GLU A 476 44.97 -3.56 -14.81
C GLU A 476 45.17 -4.92 -14.13
N LEU A 477 44.20 -5.82 -14.32
CA LEU A 477 44.26 -7.17 -13.79
C LEU A 477 45.54 -7.84 -14.28
N ARG A 478 46.48 -8.09 -13.37
CA ARG A 478 47.68 -8.89 -13.68
C ARG A 478 47.24 -10.33 -13.90
N VAL A 479 46.97 -10.67 -15.16
CA VAL A 479 46.89 -12.04 -15.62
C VAL A 479 48.29 -12.66 -15.49
N ASN A 480 48.44 -13.57 -14.54
CA ASN A 480 49.57 -14.47 -14.36
C ASN A 480 49.02 -15.90 -14.23
#